data_AF-A0A9D1Y1S8-F1
#
_entry.id   AF-A0A9D1Y1S8-F1
#
_cell.length_a   1.000
_cell.length_b   1.000
_cell.length_c   1.000
_cell.angle_alpha   90.00
_cell.angle_beta   90.00
_cell.angle_gamma   90.00
#
_symmetry.space_group_name_H-M   'P 1'
#
loop_
_entity.id
_entity.type
_entity.pdbx_description
1 polymer ?
#
loop_
_entity_poly.entity_id
_entity_poly.type
_entity_poly.pdbx_seq_one_letter_code
_entity_poly.pdbx_strand_id
1 'polypeptide(L)'
;MENFIHAVLYYDYQDAENQYVPSKADKKYISIFSDNYKHDYEKAKTGDEKFDLYLRLLMVTDYISGMTDSYARTLYRELSGIE
;
A
#
# COMPACT_ATOMS: atom_id res chain seq x y z
N MET A 1 -1.92 8.54 5.23
CA MET A 1 -1.83 7.21 5.85
C MET A 1 -3.07 6.38 5.52
N GLU A 2 -4.27 6.89 5.79
CA GLU A 2 -5.55 6.19 5.49
C GLU A 2 -5.66 5.72 4.04
N ASN A 3 -5.31 6.57 3.07
CA ASN A 3 -5.38 6.18 1.65
C ASN A 3 -4.41 5.05 1.27
N PHE A 4 -3.24 4.97 1.92
CA PHE A 4 -2.30 3.85 1.70
C PHE A 4 -2.84 2.57 2.30
N ILE A 5 -3.44 2.65 3.50
CA ILE A 5 -4.09 1.50 4.15
C ILE A 5 -5.22 0.98 3.26
N HIS A 6 -6.13 1.87 2.82
CA HIS A 6 -7.24 1.51 1.94
C HIS A 6 -6.76 0.81 0.65
N ALA A 7 -5.68 1.31 0.04
CA ALA A 7 -5.14 0.73 -1.18
C ALA A 7 -4.57 -0.68 -0.98
N VAL A 8 -4.02 -1.00 0.20
CA VAL A 8 -3.41 -2.31 0.46
C VAL A 8 -4.36 -3.35 1.05
N LEU A 9 -5.54 -2.97 1.56
CA LEU A 9 -6.48 -3.91 2.20
C LEU A 9 -6.80 -5.13 1.34
N TYR A 10 -6.96 -4.91 0.03
CA TYR A 10 -7.28 -5.95 -0.96
C TYR A 10 -6.19 -6.04 -2.04
N TYR A 11 -4.97 -5.58 -1.75
CA TYR A 11 -3.85 -5.79 -2.65
C TYR A 11 -3.55 -7.28 -2.75
N ASP A 12 -3.41 -7.81 -3.96
CA ASP A 12 -3.10 -9.23 -4.23
C ASP A 12 -4.17 -10.26 -3.77
N TYR A 13 -5.27 -9.78 -3.18
CA TYR A 13 -6.46 -10.59 -2.91
C TYR A 13 -7.63 -10.03 -3.71
N GLN A 14 -8.14 -10.81 -4.65
CA GLN A 14 -9.44 -10.52 -5.23
C GLN A 14 -10.48 -10.86 -4.18
N ASP A 15 -11.14 -9.84 -3.63
CA ASP A 15 -12.31 -10.05 -2.79
C ASP A 15 -13.43 -10.66 -3.66
N ALA A 16 -13.49 -11.98 -3.69
CA ALA A 16 -14.49 -12.73 -4.43
C ALA A 16 -15.91 -12.53 -3.85
N GLU A 17 -16.02 -12.08 -2.60
CA GLU A 17 -17.30 -11.85 -1.91
C GLU A 17 -17.83 -10.42 -2.14
N ASN A 18 -16.98 -9.38 -2.11
CA ASN A 18 -17.43 -7.99 -2.27
C ASN A 18 -17.06 -7.30 -3.60
N GLN A 19 -16.45 -8.02 -4.55
CA GLN A 19 -16.08 -7.47 -5.87
C GLN A 19 -15.28 -6.15 -5.77
N TYR A 20 -14.31 -6.09 -4.86
CA TYR A 20 -13.51 -4.87 -4.71
C TYR A 20 -12.74 -4.57 -6.00
N VAL A 21 -13.02 -3.42 -6.60
CA VAL A 21 -12.29 -2.90 -7.75
C VAL A 21 -11.45 -1.71 -7.27
N PRO A 22 -10.10 -1.83 -7.26
CA PRO A 22 -9.25 -0.73 -6.83
C PRO A 22 -9.48 0.50 -7.71
N SER A 23 -9.72 1.64 -7.07
CA SER A 23 -9.91 2.90 -7.76
C SER A 23 -8.62 3.33 -8.47
N LYS A 24 -8.71 4.34 -9.36
CA LYS A 24 -7.51 4.94 -9.97
C LYS A 24 -6.55 5.49 -8.92
N ALA A 25 -7.08 6.01 -7.81
CA ALA A 25 -6.27 6.49 -6.71
C ALA A 25 -5.54 5.32 -6.03
N ASP A 26 -6.24 4.23 -5.71
CA ASP A 26 -5.64 3.05 -5.06
C ASP A 26 -4.49 2.48 -5.89
N LYS A 27 -4.67 2.39 -7.22
CA LYS A 27 -3.60 1.97 -8.14
C LYS A 27 -2.40 2.91 -8.10
N LYS A 28 -2.62 4.23 -8.00
CA LYS A 28 -1.54 5.21 -7.83
C LYS A 28 -0.82 5.01 -6.50
N TYR A 29 -1.55 4.82 -5.39
CA TYR A 29 -0.98 4.52 -4.08
C TYR A 29 -0.15 3.23 -4.08
N ILE A 30 -0.64 2.17 -4.72
CA ILE A 30 0.12 0.93 -4.88
C ILE A 30 1.39 1.13 -5.73
N SER A 31 1.32 1.97 -6.77
CA SER A 31 2.48 2.25 -7.62
C SER A 31 3.60 3.02 -6.91
N ILE A 32 3.28 3.75 -5.84
CA ILE A 32 4.24 4.52 -5.04
C ILE A 32 5.17 3.61 -4.23
N PHE A 33 4.69 2.44 -3.79
CA PHE A 33 5.57 1.47 -3.14
C PHE A 33 6.62 0.97 -4.16
N SER A 34 7.89 1.16 -3.83
CA SER A 34 8.98 0.59 -4.62
C SER A 34 8.84 -0.93 -4.70
N ASP A 35 9.34 -1.52 -5.78
CA ASP A 35 9.25 -2.96 -6.01
C ASP A 35 9.91 -3.80 -4.90
N ASN A 36 10.88 -3.23 -4.17
CA ASN A 36 11.52 -3.90 -3.03
C ASN A 36 10.50 -4.27 -1.94
N TYR A 37 9.66 -3.32 -1.51
CA TYR A 37 8.62 -3.54 -0.49
C TYR A 37 7.61 -4.60 -0.94
N LYS A 38 7.21 -4.56 -2.22
CA LYS A 38 6.30 -5.55 -2.80
C LYS A 38 6.94 -6.94 -2.83
N HIS A 39 8.20 -7.03 -3.25
CA HIS A 39 8.94 -8.28 -3.32
C HIS A 39 9.17 -8.91 -1.95
N ASP A 40 9.41 -8.09 -0.92
CA ASP A 40 9.55 -8.55 0.45
C ASP A 40 8.22 -9.10 0.98
N TYR A 41 7.09 -8.44 0.68
CA TYR A 41 5.75 -8.97 0.95
C TYR A 41 5.52 -10.32 0.23
N GLU A 42 5.77 -10.39 -1.07
CA GLU A 42 5.56 -11.62 -1.88
C GLU A 42 6.37 -12.82 -1.36
N LYS A 43 7.60 -12.58 -0.87
CA LYS A 43 8.43 -13.62 -0.26
C LYS A 43 7.93 -14.06 1.11
N ALA A 44 7.38 -13.13 1.89
CA ALA A 44 6.89 -13.38 3.23
C ALA A 44 5.46 -13.96 3.25
N LYS A 45 4.73 -13.80 2.14
CA LYS A 45 3.36 -14.27 1.97
C LYS A 45 3.22 -15.75 2.32
N THR A 46 2.20 -16.06 3.10
CA THR A 46 1.96 -17.41 3.65
C THR A 46 0.74 -18.10 3.04
N GLY A 47 -0.16 -17.34 2.42
CA GLY A 47 -1.46 -17.80 1.95
C GLY A 47 -2.57 -17.75 3.01
N ASP A 48 -2.24 -17.51 4.28
CA ASP A 48 -3.23 -17.19 5.31
C ASP A 48 -3.59 -15.70 5.23
N GLU A 49 -4.81 -15.41 4.79
CA GLU A 49 -5.27 -14.04 4.56
C GLU A 49 -5.14 -13.13 5.79
N LYS A 50 -5.30 -13.65 7.01
CA LYS A 50 -5.12 -12.83 8.22
C LYS A 50 -3.68 -12.39 8.40
N PHE A 51 -2.75 -13.29 8.16
CA PHE A 51 -1.32 -13.01 8.27
C PHE A 51 -0.84 -12.16 7.08
N ASP A 52 -1.31 -12.46 5.87
CA ASP A 52 -0.97 -11.71 4.67
C ASP A 52 -1.54 -10.28 4.69
N LEU A 53 -2.72 -10.06 5.30
CA LEU A 53 -3.21 -8.72 5.63
C LEU A 53 -2.28 -7.98 6.60
N TYR A 54 -1.82 -8.66 7.65
CA TYR A 54 -0.83 -8.08 8.56
C TYR A 54 0.45 -7.68 7.83
N LEU A 55 0.97 -8.54 6.93
CA LEU A 55 2.16 -8.24 6.14
C LEU A 55 1.95 -7.05 5.20
N ARG A 56 0.77 -6.90 4.58
CA ARG A 56 0.42 -5.73 3.77
C ARG A 56 0.41 -4.43 4.59
N LEU A 57 -0.13 -4.46 5.81
CA LEU A 57 -0.11 -3.31 6.72
C LEU A 57 1.30 -2.99 7.23
N LEU A 58 2.11 -4.03 7.47
CA LEU A 58 3.52 -3.87 7.85
C LEU A 58 4.31 -3.19 6.72
N MET A 59 4.11 -3.60 5.47
CA MET A 59 4.69 -2.96 4.29
C MET A 59 4.38 -1.46 4.21
N VAL A 60 3.14 -1.06 4.48
CA VAL A 60 2.75 0.37 4.56
C VAL A 60 3.48 1.09 5.67
N THR A 61 3.60 0.45 6.83
CA THR A 61 4.23 1.02 8.02
C THR A 61 5.73 1.22 7.80
N ASP A 62 6.41 0.24 7.22
CA ASP A 62 7.84 0.31 6.88
C ASP A 62 8.10 1.41 5.85
N TYR A 63 7.26 1.50 4.81
CA TYR A 63 7.37 2.56 3.82
C TYR A 63 7.23 3.96 4.44
N ILE A 64 6.21 4.17 5.29
CA ILE A 64 5.95 5.49 5.91
C ILE A 64 7.05 5.85 6.90
N SER A 65 7.48 4.90 7.74
CA SER A 65 8.52 5.14 8.75
C SER A 65 9.91 5.35 8.13
N GLY A 66 10.16 4.81 6.94
CA GLY A 66 11.40 5.03 6.19
C GLY A 66 11.47 6.36 5.43
N MET A 67 10.40 7.16 5.41
CA MET A 67 10.40 8.46 4.73
C MET A 67 11.17 9.53 5.51
N THR A 68 11.85 10.42 4.79
CA THR A 68 12.32 11.69 5.37
C THR A 68 11.19 12.71 5.40
N ASP A 69 11.20 13.65 6.34
CA ASP A 69 10.21 14.74 6.43
C ASP A 69 10.00 15.47 5.11
N SER A 70 11.10 15.77 4.39
CA SER A 70 11.03 16.42 3.08
C SER A 70 10.30 15.56 2.05
N TYR A 71 10.56 14.25 2.04
CA TYR A 71 9.93 13.33 1.11
C TYR A 71 8.44 13.14 1.43
N ALA A 72 8.10 12.95 2.71
CA ALA A 72 6.72 12.83 3.16
C ALA A 72 5.88 14.06 2.78
N ARG A 73 6.45 15.27 2.94
CA ARG A 73 5.78 16.52 2.56
C ARG A 73 5.56 16.63 1.04
N THR A 74 6.57 16.31 0.24
CA THR A 74 6.45 16.34 -1.24
C THR A 74 5.41 15.34 -1.72
N LEU A 75 5.48 14.10 -1.21
CA LEU A 75 4.56 13.04 -1.57
C LEU A 75 3.11 13.39 -1.23
N TYR A 76 2.87 13.99 -0.05
CA TYR A 76 1.53 14.44 0.33
C TYR A 76 0.97 15.48 -0.65
N ARG A 77 1.77 16.47 -1.05
CA ARG A 77 1.38 17.50 -2.02
C ARG A 77 1.05 16.92 -3.40
N GLU A 78 1.89 16.02 -3.90
CA GLU A 78 1.68 15.33 -5.18
C GLU A 78 0.42 14.45 -5.20
N LEU A 79 0.07 13.87 -4.06
CA LEU A 79 -1.13 13.05 -3.89
C LEU A 79 -2.40 13.91 -3.73
N SER A 80 -2.30 15.06 -3.07
CA SER A 80 -3.40 16.02 -2.92
C SER A 80 -3.62 16.91 -4.15
N GLY A 81 -2.74 16.86 -5.14
CA GLY A 81 -2.82 17.71 -6.33
C GLY A 81 -2.56 19.20 -6.03
N ILE A 82 -1.79 19.47 -4.97
CA ILE A 82 -1.42 20.82 -4.55
C ILE A 82 0.04 21.02 -5.00
N GLU A 83 0.26 21.75 -6.09
CA GLU A 83 1.61 22.25 -6.45
C GLU A 83 2.04 23.41 -5.54
#